data_AF-A0A0C9VIU1-F1
#
_entry.id   AF-A0A0C9VIU1-F1
#
_cell.length_a   1.000
_cell.length_b   1.000
_cell.length_c   1.000
_cell.angle_alpha   90.00
_cell.angle_beta   90.00
_cell.angle_gamma   90.00
#
_symmetry.space_group_name_H-M   'P 1'
#
loop_
_entity.id
_entity.type
_entity.pdbx_description
1 polymer ?
#
loop_
_entity_poly.entity_id
_entity_poly.type
_entity_poly.pdbx_seq_one_letter_code
_entity_poly.pdbx_strand_id
1 'polypeptide(L)'
;MALQPSLSFQRLVGEKGADLHTLEVFIDYVCPFSGRIAKSIETNLKPLIASGGKYAGKVQLIVRLHPQPWHASSTLTHEAALAVGRVDPAAFWPYSLLLLEKQAEYYDIPTSTQTPAQIRASLASLASSFLSAEQVKEVQELLTLKSTPNGGTGVTDDLKYNIKYSRANSIHVSPTALWDGLIANEVSSSFGKAEWESFLEKRLA
;
A
#
# COMPACT_ATOMS: atom_id res chain seq x y z
N MET A 1 -10.13 -0.48 -13.31
CA MET A 1 -9.71 0.84 -12.78
C MET A 1 -8.25 1.12 -13.15
N ALA A 2 -7.86 2.39 -13.34
CA ALA A 2 -6.55 2.73 -13.89
C ALA A 2 -5.48 3.04 -12.81
N LEU A 3 -4.29 2.47 -12.97
CA LEU A 3 -3.05 2.90 -12.31
C LEU A 3 -2.23 3.71 -13.30
N GLN A 4 -1.55 4.76 -12.82
CA GLN A 4 -0.48 5.36 -13.62
C GLN A 4 0.63 4.32 -13.86
N PRO A 5 1.29 4.31 -15.03
CA PRO A 5 2.36 3.36 -15.32
C PRO A 5 3.45 3.33 -14.24
N SER A 6 3.85 4.50 -13.72
CA SER A 6 4.82 4.67 -12.64
C SER A 6 4.41 4.04 -11.30
N LEU A 7 3.12 3.74 -11.11
CA LEU A 7 2.55 3.15 -9.90
C LEU A 7 2.02 1.74 -10.13
N SER A 8 2.38 1.12 -11.25
CA SER A 8 1.92 -0.22 -11.62
C SER A 8 2.28 -1.29 -10.58
N PHE A 9 3.34 -1.09 -9.79
CA PHE A 9 3.73 -1.95 -8.66
C PHE A 9 2.68 -2.06 -7.55
N GLN A 10 1.70 -1.15 -7.52
CA GLN A 10 0.56 -1.22 -6.60
C GLN A 10 -0.45 -2.32 -6.97
N ARG A 11 -0.37 -2.87 -8.20
CA ARG A 11 -1.13 -4.06 -8.59
C ARG A 11 -0.41 -5.30 -8.07
N LEU A 12 -1.01 -5.97 -7.09
CA LEU A 12 -0.44 -7.16 -6.46
C LEU A 12 -0.76 -8.45 -7.22
N VAL A 13 -1.91 -8.49 -7.88
CA VAL A 13 -2.39 -9.64 -8.68
C VAL A 13 -3.12 -9.12 -9.91
N GLY A 14 -3.00 -9.85 -11.02
CA GLY A 14 -3.65 -9.56 -12.29
C GLY A 14 -2.73 -8.80 -13.25
N GLU A 15 -3.06 -8.86 -14.54
CA GLU A 15 -2.29 -8.22 -15.60
C GLU A 15 -3.00 -6.98 -16.13
N LYS A 16 -2.21 -6.02 -16.63
CA LYS A 16 -2.76 -4.79 -17.23
C LYS A 16 -3.44 -5.13 -18.56
N GLY A 17 -4.69 -4.71 -18.72
CA GLY A 17 -5.42 -4.83 -19.99
C GLY A 17 -6.25 -6.10 -20.14
N ALA A 18 -6.29 -6.96 -19.12
CA ALA A 18 -7.25 -8.05 -19.06
C ALA A 18 -8.62 -7.56 -18.52
N ASP A 19 -9.70 -8.16 -19.01
CA ASP A 19 -11.08 -7.93 -18.56
C ASP A 19 -11.30 -8.60 -17.19
N LEU A 20 -10.70 -8.02 -16.15
CA LEU A 20 -10.75 -8.51 -14.77
C LEU A 20 -11.58 -7.57 -13.90
N HIS A 21 -12.38 -8.15 -13.00
CA HIS A 21 -12.93 -7.40 -11.88
C HIS A 21 -11.79 -6.80 -11.05
N THR A 22 -11.99 -5.61 -10.51
CA THR A 22 -10.97 -4.90 -9.74
C THR A 22 -11.39 -4.78 -8.28
N LEU A 23 -10.60 -5.40 -7.40
CA LEU A 23 -10.63 -5.10 -5.98
C LEU A 23 -9.51 -4.12 -5.65
N GLU A 24 -9.86 -2.93 -5.21
CA GLU A 24 -8.91 -1.94 -4.69
C GLU A 24 -9.02 -1.86 -3.18
N VAL A 25 -7.90 -1.90 -2.45
CA VAL A 25 -7.89 -1.77 -0.99
C VAL A 25 -7.00 -0.61 -0.59
N PHE A 26 -7.60 0.41 0.03
CA PHE A 26 -6.93 1.60 0.52
C PHE A 26 -6.41 1.34 1.92
N ILE A 27 -5.11 1.51 2.13
CA ILE A 27 -4.45 1.24 3.42
C ILE A 27 -3.67 2.45 3.93
N ASP A 28 -3.50 2.51 5.25
CA ASP A 28 -2.57 3.40 5.93
C ASP A 28 -1.59 2.56 6.74
N TYR A 29 -0.28 2.77 6.57
CA TYR A 29 0.76 2.04 7.29
C TYR A 29 0.77 2.24 8.81
N VAL A 30 0.10 3.27 9.33
CA VAL A 30 -0.02 3.55 10.77
C VAL A 30 -1.36 3.06 11.33
N CYS A 31 -2.30 2.65 10.46
CA CYS A 31 -3.60 2.15 10.89
C CYS A 31 -3.53 0.65 11.28
N PRO A 32 -3.91 0.26 12.51
CA PRO A 32 -3.88 -1.14 12.91
C PRO A 32 -4.86 -2.03 12.14
N PHE A 33 -5.98 -1.47 11.67
CA PHE A 33 -6.94 -2.19 10.83
C PHE A 33 -6.37 -2.46 9.43
N SER A 34 -5.54 -1.55 8.91
CA SER A 34 -4.81 -1.76 7.66
C SER A 34 -3.77 -2.87 7.77
N GLY A 35 -3.05 -2.97 8.90
CA GLY A 35 -2.17 -4.10 9.18
C GLY A 35 -2.91 -5.44 9.16
N ARG A 36 -4.11 -5.51 9.77
CA ARG A 36 -4.93 -6.73 9.76
C ARG A 36 -5.41 -7.12 8.37
N ILE A 37 -5.95 -6.17 7.59
CA ILE A 37 -6.43 -6.50 6.25
C ILE A 37 -5.28 -6.90 5.31
N ALA A 38 -4.12 -6.26 5.40
CA ALA A 38 -2.96 -6.61 4.58
C ALA A 38 -2.48 -8.04 4.84
N LYS A 39 -2.41 -8.44 6.11
CA LYS A 39 -2.10 -9.83 6.50
C LYS A 39 -3.16 -10.81 5.97
N SER A 40 -4.44 -10.45 6.07
CA SER A 40 -5.51 -11.28 5.52
C SER A 40 -5.45 -11.39 4.00
N ILE A 41 -5.14 -10.29 3.31
CA ILE A 41 -4.94 -10.28 1.86
C ILE A 41 -3.83 -11.26 1.47
N GLU A 42 -2.68 -11.20 2.15
CA GLU A 42 -1.55 -12.08 1.86
C GLU A 42 -1.89 -13.55 2.13
N THR A 43 -2.51 -13.82 3.28
CA THR A 43 -2.71 -15.19 3.77
C THR A 43 -3.91 -15.88 3.12
N ASN A 44 -4.98 -15.13 2.85
CA ASN A 44 -6.29 -15.69 2.50
C ASN A 44 -6.73 -15.33 1.09
N LEU A 45 -6.64 -14.04 0.70
CA LEU A 45 -7.17 -13.58 -0.58
C LEU A 45 -6.24 -13.91 -1.75
N LYS A 46 -4.97 -13.50 -1.68
CA LYS A 46 -4.00 -13.67 -2.78
C LYS A 46 -3.91 -15.13 -3.25
N PRO A 47 -3.87 -16.17 -2.38
CA PRO A 47 -3.87 -17.55 -2.83
C PRO A 47 -5.12 -17.97 -3.64
N LEU A 48 -6.25 -17.27 -3.46
CA LEU A 48 -7.47 -17.54 -4.22
C LEU A 48 -7.45 -16.93 -5.62
N ILE A 49 -6.83 -15.76 -5.79
CA ILE A 49 -6.92 -14.96 -7.03
C ILE A 49 -5.61 -14.92 -7.84
N ALA A 50 -4.47 -15.28 -7.25
CA ALA A 50 -3.19 -15.39 -7.94
C ALA A 50 -3.13 -16.65 -8.82
N SER A 51 -2.05 -16.79 -9.59
CA SER A 51 -1.84 -17.95 -10.47
C SER A 51 -1.97 -19.27 -9.69
N GLY A 52 -2.77 -20.20 -10.21
CA GLY A 52 -3.09 -21.48 -9.56
C GLY A 52 -4.23 -21.43 -8.54
N GLY A 53 -4.74 -20.24 -8.18
CA GLY A 53 -5.89 -20.07 -7.29
C GLY A 53 -7.23 -20.33 -7.97
N LYS A 54 -8.28 -20.60 -7.18
CA LYS A 54 -9.66 -20.88 -7.64
C LYS A 54 -10.24 -19.81 -8.57
N TYR A 55 -9.85 -18.55 -8.38
CA TYR A 55 -10.32 -17.38 -9.13
C TYR A 55 -9.19 -16.70 -9.92
N ALA A 56 -8.11 -17.43 -10.22
CA ALA A 56 -7.03 -16.98 -11.09
C ALA A 56 -7.59 -16.41 -12.40
N GLY A 57 -7.10 -15.24 -12.81
CA GLY A 57 -7.53 -14.60 -14.05
C GLY A 57 -8.97 -14.08 -14.07
N LYS A 58 -9.62 -13.94 -12.90
CA LYS A 58 -10.94 -13.29 -12.78
C LYS A 58 -10.91 -11.93 -12.08
N VAL A 59 -9.95 -11.75 -11.18
CA VAL A 59 -9.85 -10.58 -10.31
C VAL A 59 -8.43 -10.04 -10.31
N GLN A 60 -8.27 -8.73 -10.44
CA GLN A 60 -7.04 -8.03 -10.12
C GLN A 60 -7.15 -7.36 -8.75
N LEU A 61 -6.05 -7.37 -8.01
CA LEU A 61 -5.95 -6.74 -6.70
C LEU A 61 -4.99 -5.56 -6.78
N ILE A 62 -5.45 -4.39 -6.37
CA ILE A 62 -4.66 -3.17 -6.27
C ILE A 62 -4.68 -2.69 -4.83
N VAL A 63 -3.50 -2.39 -4.27
CA VAL A 63 -3.40 -1.72 -2.98
C VAL A 63 -3.12 -0.24 -3.20
N ARG A 64 -3.95 0.61 -2.58
CA ARG A 64 -3.84 2.07 -2.68
C ARG A 64 -3.32 2.65 -1.38
N LEU A 65 -2.45 3.63 -1.51
CA LEU A 65 -1.86 4.32 -0.37
C LEU A 65 -2.76 5.47 0.08
N HIS A 66 -3.19 5.45 1.34
CA HIS A 66 -4.12 6.41 1.89
C HIS A 66 -3.64 6.89 3.27
N PRO A 67 -2.64 7.78 3.32
CA PRO A 67 -2.15 8.32 4.57
C PRO A 67 -3.24 9.09 5.30
N GLN A 68 -3.53 8.73 6.55
CA GLN A 68 -4.47 9.45 7.38
C GLN A 68 -3.80 10.65 8.05
N PRO A 69 -4.40 11.85 7.99
CA PRO A 69 -3.76 13.06 8.50
C PRO A 69 -3.66 13.11 10.04
N TRP A 70 -4.42 12.29 10.76
CA TRP A 70 -4.34 12.18 12.22
C TRP A 70 -3.27 11.19 12.71
N HIS A 71 -2.60 10.48 11.80
CA HIS A 71 -1.43 9.65 12.10
C HIS A 71 -0.17 10.44 11.72
N ALA A 72 0.55 10.99 12.70
CA ALA A 72 1.56 12.03 12.46
C ALA A 72 2.69 11.60 11.51
N SER A 73 3.11 10.34 11.60
CA SER A 73 4.18 9.75 10.79
C SER A 73 3.69 9.17 9.46
N SER A 74 2.37 9.09 9.22
CA SER A 74 1.81 8.31 8.12
C SER A 74 2.29 8.79 6.75
N THR A 75 2.40 10.10 6.55
CA THR A 75 2.99 10.64 5.31
C THR A 75 4.38 10.06 5.02
N LEU A 76 5.25 9.97 6.04
CA LEU A 76 6.63 9.50 5.89
C LEU A 76 6.68 7.99 5.56
N THR A 77 5.83 7.19 6.22
CA THR A 77 5.72 5.75 5.94
C THR A 77 5.29 5.47 4.50
N HIS A 78 4.37 6.26 3.96
CA HIS A 78 3.91 6.13 2.57
C HIS A 78 4.95 6.62 1.55
N GLU A 79 5.69 7.68 1.85
CA GLU A 79 6.83 8.09 1.02
C GLU A 79 7.84 6.95 0.89
N ALA A 80 8.19 6.28 2.00
CA ALA A 80 9.14 5.18 1.98
C ALA A 80 8.66 3.99 1.13
N ALA A 81 7.39 3.59 1.27
CA ALA A 81 6.83 2.53 0.44
C ALA A 81 6.83 2.87 -1.06
N LEU A 82 6.53 4.13 -1.41
CA LEU A 82 6.62 4.59 -2.81
C LEU A 82 8.06 4.61 -3.32
N ALA A 83 9.02 5.03 -2.50
CA ALA A 83 10.44 5.06 -2.86
C ALA A 83 10.95 3.63 -3.10
N VAL A 84 10.60 2.68 -2.23
CA VAL A 84 10.92 1.26 -2.42
C VAL A 84 10.31 0.74 -3.71
N GLY A 85 9.02 0.98 -3.97
CA GLY A 85 8.37 0.53 -5.21
C GLY A 85 8.92 1.16 -6.49
N ARG A 86 9.50 2.37 -6.42
CA ARG A 86 10.21 2.98 -7.55
C ARG A 86 11.56 2.32 -7.84
N VAL A 87 12.31 2.01 -6.79
CA VAL A 87 13.63 1.38 -6.92
C VAL A 87 13.49 -0.08 -7.34
N ASP A 88 12.59 -0.81 -6.71
CA ASP A 88 12.25 -2.18 -7.06
C ASP A 88 10.74 -2.45 -6.91
N PRO A 89 10.00 -2.50 -8.03
CA PRO A 89 8.59 -2.84 -8.04
C PRO A 89 8.23 -4.14 -7.31
N ALA A 90 9.11 -5.15 -7.34
CA ALA A 90 8.84 -6.44 -6.71
C ALA A 90 8.98 -6.39 -5.18
N ALA A 91 9.79 -5.46 -4.67
CA ALA A 91 9.99 -5.27 -3.24
C ALA A 91 8.85 -4.50 -2.55
N PHE A 92 8.02 -3.77 -3.30
CA PHE A 92 6.96 -2.90 -2.75
C PHE A 92 6.05 -3.62 -1.74
N TRP A 93 5.49 -4.77 -2.12
CA TRP A 93 4.52 -5.46 -1.27
C TRP A 93 5.16 -6.22 -0.10
N PRO A 94 6.27 -6.96 -0.27
CA PRO A 94 7.03 -7.50 0.85
C PRO A 94 7.45 -6.42 1.86
N TYR A 95 7.95 -5.27 1.38
CA TYR A 95 8.26 -4.12 2.24
C TYR A 95 7.03 -3.58 2.96
N SER A 96 5.90 -3.44 2.26
CA SER A 96 4.64 -2.99 2.84
C SER A 96 4.17 -3.90 3.99
N LEU A 97 4.30 -5.22 3.82
CA LEU A 97 3.96 -6.21 4.86
C LEU A 97 4.89 -6.10 6.06
N LEU A 98 6.21 -5.98 5.84
CA LEU A 98 7.18 -5.81 6.92
C LEU A 98 6.97 -4.48 7.67
N LEU A 99 6.68 -3.40 6.96
CA LEU A 99 6.36 -2.11 7.56
C LEU A 99 5.10 -2.18 8.43
N LEU A 100 4.06 -2.87 7.98
CA LEU A 100 2.85 -3.12 8.78
C LEU A 100 3.10 -4.03 9.98
N GLU A 101 4.01 -5.01 9.86
CA GLU A 101 4.44 -5.82 11.01
C GLU A 101 5.18 -4.97 12.06
N LYS A 102 5.96 -3.99 11.61
CA LYS A 102 6.74 -3.05 12.44
C LYS A 102 5.99 -1.76 12.77
N GLN A 103 4.71 -1.65 12.40
CA GLN A 103 3.95 -0.39 12.44
C GLN A 103 3.95 0.32 13.80
N ALA A 104 4.02 -0.46 14.90
CA ALA A 104 4.01 0.09 16.25
C ALA A 104 5.20 1.03 16.52
N GLU A 105 6.34 0.81 15.84
CA GLU A 105 7.53 1.68 15.93
C GLU A 105 7.28 3.07 15.31
N TYR A 106 6.26 3.18 14.46
CA TYR A 106 5.90 4.41 13.74
C TYR A 106 4.62 5.06 14.29
N TYR A 107 4.06 4.58 15.40
CA TYR A 107 2.93 5.25 16.06
C TYR A 107 3.31 6.62 16.64
N ASP A 108 2.30 7.41 17.03
CA ASP A 108 2.49 8.80 17.48
C ASP A 108 3.45 8.91 18.68
N ILE A 109 3.33 8.03 19.67
CA ILE A 109 4.18 8.07 20.87
C ILE A 109 5.66 7.79 20.52
N PRO A 110 6.03 6.66 19.88
CA PRO A 110 7.43 6.39 19.52
C PRO A 110 8.05 7.39 18.56
N THR A 111 7.25 8.05 17.72
CA THR A 111 7.75 9.05 16.76
C THR A 111 7.76 10.48 17.30
N SER A 112 7.16 10.74 18.46
CA SER A 112 6.99 12.09 19.03
C SER A 112 8.27 12.88 19.27
N THR A 113 9.41 12.21 19.44
CA THR A 113 10.72 12.83 19.68
C THR A 113 11.66 12.73 18.48
N GLN A 114 11.20 12.15 17.37
CA GLN A 114 12.01 11.94 16.17
C GLN A 114 11.76 13.06 15.16
N THR A 115 12.83 13.47 14.48
CA THR A 115 12.72 14.35 13.31
C THR A 115 12.22 13.56 12.09
N PRO A 116 11.57 14.21 11.11
CA PRO A 116 11.18 13.54 9.86
C PRO A 116 12.34 12.85 9.12
N ALA A 117 13.56 13.42 9.22
CA ALA A 117 14.76 12.84 8.62
C ALA A 117 15.17 11.52 9.31
N GLN A 118 15.09 11.45 10.64
CA GLN A 118 15.37 10.23 11.40
C GLN A 118 14.36 9.12 11.07
N ILE A 119 13.07 9.46 10.99
CA ILE A 119 12.01 8.51 10.62
C ILE A 119 12.24 7.98 9.20
N ARG A 120 12.52 8.85 8.22
CA ARG A 120 12.84 8.42 6.84
C ARG A 120 14.08 7.55 6.76
N ALA A 121 15.13 7.85 7.54
CA ALA A 121 16.33 7.03 7.60
C ALA A 121 16.02 5.62 8.13
N SER A 122 15.24 5.53 9.22
CA SER A 122 14.79 4.25 9.78
C SER A 122 13.93 3.44 8.79
N LEU A 123 13.00 4.09 8.10
CA LEU A 123 12.17 3.48 7.06
C LEU A 123 12.97 2.98 5.86
N ALA A 124 14.00 3.73 5.44
CA ALA A 124 14.90 3.30 4.38
C ALA A 124 15.77 2.11 4.81
N SER A 125 16.25 2.10 6.06
CA SER A 125 16.97 0.96 6.62
C SER A 125 16.11 -0.30 6.65
N LEU A 126 14.81 -0.19 6.92
CA LEU A 126 13.89 -1.34 6.88
C LEU A 126 13.85 -2.02 5.49
N ALA A 127 14.16 -1.28 4.42
CA ALA A 127 14.16 -1.83 3.06
C ALA A 127 15.34 -2.80 2.80
N SER A 128 16.37 -2.82 3.65
CA SER A 128 17.53 -3.72 3.49
C SER A 128 17.18 -5.20 3.57
N SER A 129 15.99 -5.56 4.05
CA SER A 129 15.50 -6.94 4.02
C SER A 129 15.15 -7.44 2.62
N PHE A 130 14.95 -6.53 1.65
CA PHE A 130 14.50 -6.85 0.30
C PHE A 130 15.38 -6.25 -0.80
N LEU A 131 16.21 -5.26 -0.47
CA LEU A 131 17.01 -4.49 -1.41
C LEU A 131 18.52 -4.62 -1.13
N SER A 132 19.34 -4.47 -2.17
CA SER A 132 20.80 -4.34 -2.02
C SER A 132 21.19 -3.04 -1.30
N ALA A 133 22.44 -2.94 -0.85
CA ALA A 133 22.95 -1.73 -0.22
C ALA A 133 22.89 -0.51 -1.17
N GLU A 134 23.12 -0.70 -2.46
CA GLU A 134 23.01 0.32 -3.51
C GLU A 134 21.57 0.77 -3.67
N GLN A 135 20.62 -0.17 -3.78
CA GLN A 135 19.20 0.13 -3.88
C GLN A 135 18.66 0.86 -2.63
N VAL A 136 19.14 0.51 -1.43
CA VAL A 136 18.78 1.26 -0.21
C VAL A 136 19.27 2.70 -0.27
N LYS A 137 20.46 2.97 -0.84
CA LYS A 137 20.93 4.36 -1.05
C LYS A 137 20.02 5.10 -2.03
N GLU A 138 19.60 4.46 -3.12
CA GLU A 138 18.62 5.06 -4.05
C GLU A 138 17.29 5.40 -3.35
N VAL A 139 16.80 4.53 -2.46
CA VAL A 139 15.62 4.83 -1.62
C VAL A 139 15.89 6.05 -0.73
N GLN A 140 17.05 6.14 -0.07
CA GLN A 140 17.41 7.29 0.76
C GLN A 140 17.50 8.59 -0.05
N GLU A 141 18.04 8.54 -1.27
CA GLU A 141 18.09 9.67 -2.19
C GLU A 141 16.68 10.13 -2.57
N LEU A 142 15.78 9.20 -2.91
CA LEU A 142 14.37 9.51 -3.20
C LEU A 142 13.64 10.12 -2.01
N LEU A 143 14.02 9.79 -0.78
CA LEU A 143 13.43 10.32 0.45
C LEU A 143 14.08 11.63 0.93
N THR A 144 15.17 12.05 0.31
CA THR A 144 15.84 13.31 0.63
C THR A 144 15.01 14.49 0.14
N LEU A 145 14.95 15.54 0.95
CA LEU A 145 14.25 16.77 0.58
C LEU A 145 14.94 17.45 -0.61
N LYS A 146 14.15 17.92 -1.57
CA LYS A 146 14.64 18.76 -2.67
C LYS A 146 15.12 20.11 -2.14
N SER A 147 15.95 20.79 -2.93
CA SER A 147 16.58 22.06 -2.55
C SER A 147 15.60 23.23 -2.32
N THR A 148 14.37 23.13 -2.84
CA THR A 148 13.35 24.17 -2.63
C THR A 148 12.60 23.92 -1.31
N PRO A 149 12.32 24.95 -0.48
CA PRO A 149 11.70 24.76 0.84
C PRO A 149 10.36 24.02 0.86
N ASN A 150 9.62 24.03 -0.26
CA ASN A 150 8.34 23.31 -0.44
C ASN A 150 8.41 22.30 -1.61
N GLY A 151 9.60 21.77 -1.90
CA GLY A 151 9.81 20.84 -3.02
C GLY A 151 9.39 19.40 -2.74
N GLY A 152 9.26 19.04 -1.45
CA GLY A 152 9.04 17.66 -1.03
C GLY A 152 10.24 16.76 -1.31
N THR A 153 9.97 15.49 -1.57
CA THR A 153 10.92 14.40 -1.84
C THR A 153 10.81 13.94 -3.31
N GLY A 154 11.63 12.97 -3.71
CA GLY A 154 11.59 12.35 -5.05
C GLY A 154 10.26 11.66 -5.39
N VAL A 155 9.46 11.32 -4.38
CA VAL A 155 8.18 10.59 -4.50
C VAL A 155 6.94 11.42 -4.16
N THR A 156 7.09 12.72 -3.92
CA THR A 156 5.97 13.59 -3.52
C THR A 156 4.82 13.60 -4.54
N ASP A 157 5.12 13.57 -5.84
CA ASP A 157 4.05 13.61 -6.86
C ASP A 157 3.28 12.29 -6.95
N ASP A 158 3.94 11.16 -6.68
CA ASP A 158 3.29 9.86 -6.54
C ASP A 158 2.36 9.81 -5.32
N LEU A 159 2.81 10.39 -4.19
CA LEU A 159 2.00 10.51 -2.99
C LEU A 159 0.78 11.40 -3.24
N LYS A 160 0.96 12.56 -3.90
CA LYS A 160 -0.14 13.43 -4.32
C LYS A 160 -1.13 12.70 -5.21
N TYR A 161 -0.67 11.86 -6.14
CA TYR A 161 -1.55 11.07 -6.99
C TYR A 161 -2.42 10.12 -6.17
N ASN A 162 -1.83 9.37 -5.25
CA ASN A 162 -2.56 8.45 -4.37
C ASN A 162 -3.61 9.17 -3.51
N ILE A 163 -3.25 10.32 -2.95
CA ILE A 163 -4.16 11.16 -2.16
C ILE A 163 -5.28 11.73 -3.06
N LYS A 164 -4.96 12.21 -4.26
CA LYS A 164 -5.95 12.72 -5.23
C LYS A 164 -6.94 11.63 -5.62
N TYR A 165 -6.46 10.40 -5.88
CA TYR A 165 -7.31 9.27 -6.22
C TYR A 165 -8.21 8.86 -5.05
N SER A 166 -7.67 8.83 -3.83
CA SER A 166 -8.46 8.60 -2.61
C SER A 166 -9.58 9.63 -2.45
N ARG A 167 -9.27 10.92 -2.63
CA ARG A 167 -10.24 12.01 -2.53
C ARG A 167 -11.32 11.91 -3.61
N ALA A 168 -10.94 11.59 -4.85
CA ALA A 168 -11.89 11.42 -5.95
C ALA A 168 -12.90 10.28 -5.70
N ASN A 169 -12.52 9.27 -4.91
CA ASN A 169 -13.38 8.16 -4.52
C ASN A 169 -14.01 8.33 -3.12
N SER A 170 -13.90 9.53 -2.53
CA SER A 170 -14.43 9.85 -1.18
C SER A 170 -13.95 8.89 -0.08
N ILE A 171 -12.73 8.38 -0.18
CA ILE A 171 -12.15 7.52 0.84
C ILE A 171 -11.86 8.35 2.09
N HIS A 172 -12.41 7.92 3.22
CA HIS A 172 -12.26 8.61 4.51
C HIS A 172 -11.48 7.78 5.54
N VAL A 173 -11.87 6.53 5.76
CA VAL A 173 -11.26 5.64 6.76
C VAL A 173 -10.41 4.57 6.10
N SER A 174 -9.42 4.05 6.83
CA SER A 174 -8.58 2.94 6.39
C SER A 174 -8.79 1.71 7.30
N PRO A 175 -8.88 0.50 6.73
CA PRO A 175 -8.96 0.23 5.30
C PRO A 175 -10.34 0.55 4.72
N THR A 176 -10.38 0.87 3.43
CA THR A 176 -11.62 0.88 2.62
C THR A 176 -11.38 0.04 1.37
N ALA A 177 -12.35 -0.79 0.99
CA ALA A 177 -12.28 -1.58 -0.23
C ALA A 177 -13.26 -1.07 -1.28
N LEU A 178 -12.85 -1.09 -2.54
CA LEU A 178 -13.70 -0.83 -3.71
C LEU A 178 -13.75 -2.11 -4.57
N TRP A 179 -14.95 -2.48 -5.02
CA TRP A 179 -15.18 -3.48 -6.04
C TRP A 179 -15.68 -2.81 -7.31
N ASP A 180 -14.94 -2.95 -8.41
CA ASP A 180 -15.23 -2.33 -9.71
C ASP A 180 -15.52 -0.82 -9.62
N GLY A 181 -14.81 -0.14 -8.71
CA GLY A 181 -14.90 1.30 -8.51
C GLY A 181 -15.98 1.76 -7.52
N LEU A 182 -16.77 0.84 -6.95
CA LEU A 182 -17.78 1.16 -5.93
C LEU A 182 -17.33 0.67 -4.55
N ILE A 183 -17.60 1.45 -3.51
CA ILE A 183 -17.26 1.07 -2.13
C ILE A 183 -17.95 -0.26 -1.76
N ALA A 184 -17.15 -1.24 -1.34
CA ALA A 184 -17.58 -2.56 -0.88
C ALA A 184 -17.56 -2.60 0.66
N ASN A 185 -18.60 -2.02 1.28
CA ASN A 185 -18.71 -1.86 2.73
C ASN A 185 -18.71 -3.18 3.52
N GLU A 186 -19.05 -4.29 2.86
CA GLU A 186 -19.01 -5.61 3.46
C GLU A 186 -17.58 -6.09 3.75
N VAL A 187 -16.56 -5.58 3.04
CA VAL A 187 -15.18 -5.99 3.23
C VAL A 187 -14.65 -5.43 4.55
N SER A 188 -14.33 -6.34 5.48
CA SER A 188 -13.78 -6.00 6.78
C SER A 188 -12.30 -6.37 6.89
N SER A 189 -11.55 -5.60 7.69
CA SER A 189 -10.19 -5.97 8.10
C SER A 189 -10.08 -7.32 8.81
N SER A 190 -11.19 -7.87 9.28
CA SER A 190 -11.28 -9.18 9.94
C SER A 190 -11.64 -10.33 9.00
N PHE A 191 -11.80 -10.10 7.69
CA PHE A 191 -12.10 -11.18 6.74
C PHE A 191 -11.05 -12.29 6.86
N GLY A 192 -11.51 -13.52 7.05
CA GLY A 192 -10.72 -14.72 6.90
C GLY A 192 -10.92 -15.35 5.53
N LYS A 193 -10.47 -16.59 5.36
CA LYS A 193 -10.58 -17.31 4.10
C LYS A 193 -12.04 -17.49 3.66
N ALA A 194 -12.92 -17.90 4.56
CA ALA A 194 -14.33 -18.16 4.24
C ALA A 194 -15.08 -16.89 3.81
N GLU A 195 -14.80 -15.75 4.45
CA GLU A 195 -15.40 -14.46 4.08
C GLU A 195 -14.93 -14.00 2.69
N TRP A 196 -13.64 -14.15 2.39
CA TRP A 196 -13.11 -13.84 1.05
C TRP A 196 -13.69 -14.75 -0.02
N GLU A 197 -13.77 -16.06 0.25
CA GLU A 197 -14.40 -17.00 -0.68
C GLU A 197 -15.86 -16.64 -0.94
N SER A 198 -16.65 -16.39 0.12
CA SER A 198 -18.05 -15.99 -0.02
C SER A 198 -18.23 -14.67 -0.76
N PHE A 199 -17.36 -13.68 -0.51
CA PHE A 199 -17.35 -12.40 -1.20
C PHE A 199 -17.11 -12.58 -2.71
N LEU A 200 -16.10 -13.37 -3.08
CA LEU A 200 -15.76 -13.63 -4.48
C LEU A 200 -16.83 -14.45 -5.18
N GLU A 201 -17.38 -15.49 -4.54
CA GLU A 201 -18.45 -16.32 -5.13
C GLU A 201 -19.68 -15.52 -5.51
N LYS A 202 -20.11 -14.59 -4.65
CA LYS A 202 -21.28 -13.75 -4.90
C LYS A 202 -21.06 -12.72 -6.02
N ARG A 203 -19.83 -12.29 -6.25
CA ARG A 203 -19.48 -11.24 -7.22
C ARG A 203 -19.05 -11.77 -8.58
N LEU A 204 -18.63 -13.03 -8.64
CA LEU A 204 -18.15 -13.70 -9.85
C LEU A 204 -19.14 -14.72 -10.42
N ALA A 205 -20.29 -14.91 -9.76
CA ALA A 205 -21.43 -15.67 -10.30
C ALA A 205 -22.14 -14.86 -11.38
#